data_AF-A0A1M6L9T7-F1
#
_entry.id   AF-A0A1M6L9T7-F1
#
_cell.length_a   1.000
_cell.length_b   1.000
_cell.length_c   1.000
_cell.angle_alpha   90.00
_cell.angle_beta   90.00
_cell.angle_gamma   90.00
#
_symmetry.space_group_name_H-M   'P 1'
#
loop_
_entity.id
_entity.type
_entity.pdbx_description
1 polymer ?
#
loop_
_entity_poly.entity_id
_entity_poly.type
_entity_poly.pdbx_seq_one_letter_code
_entity_poly.pdbx_strand_id
1 'polypeptide(L)'
;MLNYIFFSIGIIIIFLSLLLIKKEIFENYSGNNLVHDEKYLTDTSNVDSLESIDFLETINSIENIINELNISFKETVDEIEKKYTYLEKNIEKLNTKLNENKKLLDNNINKIENSVELSKLAYKNITKDNTMEDDNYKQEIKEDIIKINDTDSKDEKRKKVLNLKQKGYTTSQIAKILNMGFDEVQFILSINKK
;
A
#
# COMPACT_ATOMS: atom_id res chain seq x y z
N MET A 1 -9.69 -9.25 7.33
CA MET A 1 -10.52 -9.76 8.44
C MET A 1 -11.60 -10.73 7.96
N LEU A 2 -12.42 -10.37 6.95
CA LEU A 2 -13.50 -11.24 6.46
C LEU A 2 -13.04 -12.66 6.06
N ASN A 3 -11.91 -12.79 5.37
CA ASN A 3 -11.40 -14.11 4.94
C ASN A 3 -10.97 -15.01 6.11
N TYR A 4 -10.49 -14.43 7.21
CA TYR A 4 -10.14 -15.18 8.42
C TYR A 4 -11.38 -15.74 9.11
N ILE A 5 -12.50 -15.00 9.04
CA ILE A 5 -13.79 -15.44 9.59
C ILE A 5 -14.29 -16.66 8.80
N PHE A 6 -14.26 -16.61 7.46
CA PHE A 6 -14.66 -17.75 6.63
C PHE A 6 -13.77 -18.99 6.82
N PHE A 7 -12.45 -18.80 6.95
CA PHE A 7 -11.52 -19.89 7.25
C PHE A 7 -11.80 -20.54 8.62
N SER A 8 -12.07 -19.73 9.64
CA SER A 8 -12.38 -20.20 11.00
C SER A 8 -13.70 -21.00 11.03
N ILE A 9 -14.72 -20.52 10.31
CA ILE A 9 -16.01 -21.20 10.17
C ILE A 9 -15.82 -22.56 9.46
N GLY A 10 -14.99 -22.61 8.40
CA GLY A 10 -14.67 -23.85 7.70
C GLY A 10 -14.04 -24.90 8.61
N ILE A 11 -13.06 -24.51 9.44
CA ILE A 11 -12.42 -25.42 10.42
C ILE A 11 -13.44 -25.94 11.43
N ILE A 12 -14.34 -25.07 11.93
CA ILE A 12 -15.38 -25.46 12.90
C ILE A 12 -16.34 -26.49 12.28
N ILE A 13 -16.74 -26.31 11.03
CA ILE A 13 -17.63 -27.24 10.32
C ILE A 13 -16.95 -28.61 10.18
N ILE A 14 -15.68 -28.65 9.78
CA ILE A 14 -14.90 -29.90 9.67
C ILE A 14 -14.83 -30.61 11.02
N PHE A 15 -14.58 -29.87 12.10
CA PHE A 15 -14.48 -30.42 13.46
C PHE A 15 -15.82 -30.98 13.96
N LEU A 16 -16.94 -30.31 13.65
CA LEU A 16 -18.29 -30.78 13.96
C LEU A 16 -18.63 -32.06 13.19
N SER A 17 -18.29 -32.13 11.90
CA SER A 17 -18.50 -33.34 11.09
C SER A 17 -17.72 -34.54 11.65
N LEU A 18 -16.46 -34.34 12.06
CA LEU A 18 -15.66 -35.37 12.72
C LEU A 18 -16.26 -35.82 14.06
N LEU A 19 -16.80 -34.88 14.85
CA LEU A 19 -17.48 -35.19 16.11
C LEU A 19 -18.76 -36.01 15.89
N LEU A 20 -19.55 -35.68 14.86
CA LEU A 20 -20.76 -36.42 14.52
C LEU A 20 -20.44 -37.84 14.05
N ILE A 21 -19.46 -38.00 13.16
CA ILE A 21 -18.97 -39.32 12.71
C ILE A 21 -18.48 -40.14 13.90
N LYS A 22 -17.69 -39.54 14.80
CA LYS A 22 -17.20 -40.23 16.00
C LYS A 22 -18.34 -40.66 16.92
N LYS A 23 -19.39 -39.84 17.06
CA LYS A 23 -20.57 -40.15 17.87
C LYS A 23 -21.37 -41.30 17.25
N GLU A 24 -21.61 -41.26 15.95
CA GLU A 24 -22.36 -42.29 15.22
C GLU A 24 -21.64 -43.64 15.26
N ILE A 25 -20.33 -43.66 15.05
CA ILE A 25 -19.50 -44.86 15.24
C ILE A 25 -19.63 -45.35 16.69
N PHE A 26 -19.49 -44.46 17.69
CA PHE A 26 -19.57 -44.88 19.09
C PHE A 26 -20.95 -45.46 19.48
N GLU A 27 -22.05 -44.87 18.98
CA GLU A 27 -23.40 -45.37 19.23
C GLU A 27 -23.66 -46.72 18.53
N ASN A 28 -23.16 -46.91 17.30
CA ASN A 28 -23.28 -48.18 16.58
C ASN A 28 -22.44 -49.32 17.20
N TYR A 29 -21.27 -49.02 17.76
CA TYR A 29 -20.44 -50.02 18.45
C TYR A 29 -20.88 -50.30 19.90
N SER A 30 -21.57 -49.36 20.56
CA SER A 30 -22.07 -49.54 21.93
C SER A 30 -23.45 -50.22 22.01
N GLY A 31 -24.20 -50.32 20.90
CA GLY A 31 -25.56 -50.86 20.86
C GLY A 31 -25.69 -52.38 20.68
N ASN A 32 -24.64 -53.09 20.26
CA ASN A 32 -24.75 -54.50 19.81
C ASN A 32 -24.18 -55.56 20.76
N ASN A 33 -23.94 -55.23 22.04
CA ASN A 33 -23.54 -56.24 23.03
C ASN A 33 -24.52 -56.30 24.20
N LEU A 34 -25.69 -56.93 23.99
CA LEU A 34 -26.42 -57.58 25.08
C LEU A 34 -27.44 -58.63 24.56
N VAL A 35 -27.18 -59.90 24.94
CA VAL A 35 -28.14 -61.02 25.15
C VAL A 35 -28.52 -61.93 23.96
N HIS A 36 -28.12 -63.21 24.08
CA HIS A 36 -28.76 -64.50 23.72
C HIS A 36 -29.64 -64.58 22.45
N ASP A 37 -29.49 -65.48 21.49
CA ASP A 37 -29.25 -66.93 21.58
C ASP A 37 -28.72 -67.50 20.24
N GLU A 38 -28.11 -68.68 20.33
CA GLU A 38 -27.78 -69.57 19.22
C GLU A 38 -28.93 -69.68 18.19
N LYS A 39 -28.52 -69.79 16.91
CA LYS A 39 -29.25 -70.45 15.80
C LYS A 39 -29.95 -69.56 14.77
N TYR A 40 -29.23 -68.65 14.11
CA TYR A 40 -29.45 -68.33 12.68
C TYR A 40 -28.12 -67.92 12.04
N LEU A 41 -27.30 -68.92 11.70
CA LEU A 41 -26.15 -68.80 10.81
C LEU A 41 -26.61 -69.23 9.42
N THR A 42 -27.05 -68.27 8.60
CA THR A 42 -26.91 -68.24 7.13
C THR A 42 -27.50 -66.92 6.62
N ASP A 43 -26.70 -66.16 5.86
CA ASP A 43 -27.05 -64.98 5.03
C ASP A 43 -26.78 -63.56 5.56
N THR A 44 -25.64 -63.32 6.24
CA THR A 44 -25.14 -61.95 6.47
C THR A 44 -23.78 -61.63 5.84
N SER A 45 -23.12 -62.57 5.16
CA SER A 45 -21.78 -62.34 4.57
C SER A 45 -21.73 -61.39 3.37
N ASN A 46 -22.88 -60.88 2.89
CA ASN A 46 -22.96 -59.96 1.76
C ASN A 46 -23.34 -58.52 2.15
N VAL A 47 -23.74 -58.26 3.40
CA VAL A 47 -24.16 -56.91 3.82
C VAL A 47 -22.95 -56.13 4.35
N ASP A 48 -22.09 -56.76 5.15
CA ASP A 48 -20.86 -56.14 5.67
C ASP A 48 -19.85 -55.79 4.56
N SER A 49 -19.85 -56.56 3.46
CA SER A 49 -18.97 -56.30 2.32
C SER A 49 -19.43 -55.12 1.48
N LEU A 50 -20.75 -54.90 1.35
CA LEU A 50 -21.30 -53.77 0.60
C LEU A 50 -21.07 -52.44 1.32
N GLU A 51 -21.28 -52.41 2.64
CA GLU A 51 -21.03 -51.24 3.47
C GLU A 51 -19.52 -50.88 3.53
N SER A 52 -18.65 -51.90 3.49
CA SER A 52 -17.20 -51.70 3.39
C SER A 52 -16.74 -51.13 2.04
N ILE A 53 -17.46 -51.43 0.94
CA ILE A 53 -17.18 -50.88 -0.40
C ILE A 53 -17.55 -49.39 -0.44
N ASP A 54 -18.72 -49.02 0.08
CA ASP A 54 -19.17 -47.62 0.15
C ASP A 54 -18.25 -46.76 1.04
N PHE A 55 -17.72 -47.34 2.12
CA PHE A 55 -16.73 -46.68 2.97
C PHE A 55 -15.40 -46.45 2.24
N LEU A 56 -14.93 -47.43 1.47
CA LEU A 56 -13.70 -47.33 0.67
C LEU A 56 -13.82 -46.29 -0.45
N GLU A 57 -14.98 -46.21 -1.10
CA GLU A 57 -15.28 -45.20 -2.11
C GLU A 57 -15.34 -43.79 -1.49
N THR A 58 -15.89 -43.69 -0.28
CA THR A 58 -15.89 -42.44 0.50
C THR A 58 -14.46 -42.00 0.86
N ILE A 59 -13.60 -42.93 1.30
CA ILE A 59 -12.18 -42.64 1.59
C ILE A 59 -11.46 -42.16 0.33
N ASN A 60 -11.61 -42.86 -0.80
CA ASN A 60 -10.98 -42.46 -2.06
C ASN A 60 -11.46 -41.06 -2.51
N SER A 61 -12.74 -40.76 -2.31
CA SER A 61 -13.30 -39.43 -2.60
C SER A 61 -12.68 -38.35 -1.70
N ILE A 62 -12.48 -38.63 -0.42
CA ILE A 62 -11.82 -37.72 0.52
C ILE A 62 -10.35 -37.51 0.13
N GLU A 63 -9.62 -38.56 -0.26
CA GLU A 63 -8.23 -38.44 -0.72
C GLU A 63 -8.12 -37.57 -1.98
N ASN A 64 -9.05 -37.71 -2.92
CA ASN A 64 -9.11 -36.86 -4.11
C ASN A 64 -9.36 -35.39 -3.74
N ILE A 65 -10.30 -35.12 -2.82
CA ILE A 65 -10.56 -33.76 -2.33
C ILE A 65 -9.31 -33.17 -1.64
N ILE A 66 -8.61 -33.96 -0.82
CA ILE A 66 -7.38 -33.51 -0.16
C ILE A 66 -6.30 -33.19 -1.21
N ASN A 67 -6.17 -34.01 -2.25
CA ASN A 67 -5.21 -33.77 -3.32
C ASN A 67 -5.53 -32.49 -4.10
N GLU A 68 -6.80 -32.25 -4.44
CA GLU A 68 -7.24 -31.02 -5.09
C GLU A 68 -6.99 -29.79 -4.22
N LEU A 69 -7.28 -29.87 -2.92
CA LEU A 69 -6.99 -28.81 -1.95
C LEU A 69 -5.49 -28.51 -1.86
N ASN A 70 -4.64 -29.55 -1.87
CA ASN A 70 -3.19 -29.37 -1.85
C ASN A 70 -2.67 -28.69 -3.12
N ILE A 71 -3.22 -29.05 -4.28
CA ILE A 71 -2.87 -28.41 -5.56
C ILE A 71 -3.27 -26.93 -5.52
N SER A 72 -4.52 -26.64 -5.17
CA SER A 72 -5.03 -25.26 -5.09
C SER A 72 -4.27 -24.42 -4.07
N PHE A 73 -3.91 -25.00 -2.93
CA PHE A 73 -3.09 -24.34 -1.91
C PHE A 73 -1.71 -24.00 -2.47
N LYS A 74 -1.05 -24.94 -3.14
CA LYS A 74 0.27 -24.70 -3.75
C LYS A 74 0.23 -23.59 -4.80
N GLU A 75 -0.75 -23.61 -5.69
CA GLU A 75 -0.94 -22.54 -6.69
C GLU A 75 -1.16 -21.18 -6.03
N THR A 76 -1.93 -21.14 -4.95
CA THR A 76 -2.18 -19.92 -4.17
C THR A 76 -0.88 -19.40 -3.53
N VAL A 77 -0.07 -20.29 -2.95
CA VAL A 77 1.23 -19.93 -2.38
C VAL A 77 2.16 -19.38 -3.47
N ASP A 78 2.25 -20.04 -4.62
CA ASP A 78 3.07 -19.60 -5.74
C ASP A 78 2.63 -18.21 -6.27
N GLU A 79 1.33 -17.94 -6.33
CA GLU A 79 0.81 -16.61 -6.69
C GLU A 79 1.18 -15.54 -5.67
N ILE A 80 1.06 -15.85 -4.37
CA ILE A 80 1.43 -14.93 -3.29
C ILE A 80 2.93 -14.62 -3.37
N GLU A 81 3.77 -15.62 -3.57
CA GLU A 81 5.21 -15.46 -3.68
C GLU A 81 5.58 -14.58 -4.88
N LYS A 82 4.97 -14.82 -6.05
CA LYS A 82 5.14 -13.96 -7.24
C LYS A 82 4.75 -12.50 -6.97
N LYS A 83 3.61 -12.26 -6.31
CA LYS A 83 3.15 -10.91 -5.95
C LYS A 83 4.11 -10.25 -4.96
N TYR A 84 4.62 -11.01 -3.98
CA TYR A 84 5.59 -10.53 -3.01
C TYR A 84 6.89 -10.11 -3.68
N THR A 85 7.48 -10.96 -4.52
CA THR A 85 8.71 -10.63 -5.27
C THR A 85 8.52 -9.41 -6.17
N TYR A 86 7.34 -9.27 -6.79
CA TYR A 86 7.03 -8.08 -7.60
C TYR A 86 7.00 -6.80 -6.75
N LEU A 87 6.37 -6.86 -5.58
CA LEU A 87 6.33 -5.73 -4.64
C LEU A 87 7.72 -5.37 -4.13
N GLU A 88 8.53 -6.36 -3.76
CA GLU A 88 9.91 -6.17 -3.30
C GLU A 88 10.76 -5.42 -4.34
N LYS A 89 10.70 -5.84 -5.62
CA LYS A 89 11.38 -5.14 -6.72
C LYS A 89 10.90 -3.71 -6.91
N ASN A 90 9.62 -3.44 -6.70
CA ASN A 90 9.09 -2.09 -6.82
C ASN A 90 9.53 -1.19 -5.66
N ILE A 91 9.59 -1.74 -4.44
CA ILE A 91 10.12 -1.05 -3.26
C ILE A 91 11.60 -0.71 -3.49
N GLU A 92 12.38 -1.66 -4.00
CA GLU A 92 13.79 -1.44 -4.33
C GLU A 92 13.96 -0.29 -5.35
N LYS A 93 13.20 -0.31 -6.45
CA LYS A 93 13.20 0.76 -7.46
C LYS A 93 12.77 2.13 -6.91
N LEU A 94 11.86 2.16 -5.95
CA LEU A 94 11.46 3.41 -5.30
C LEU A 94 12.58 3.92 -4.38
N ASN A 95 13.22 3.04 -3.63
CA ASN A 95 14.34 3.39 -2.76
C ASN A 95 15.54 3.92 -3.54
N THR A 96 15.86 3.34 -4.70
CA THR A 96 16.94 3.85 -5.56
C THR A 96 16.63 5.24 -6.08
N LYS A 97 15.42 5.48 -6.61
CA LYS A 97 14.98 6.81 -7.04
C LYS A 97 14.96 7.83 -5.91
N LEU A 98 14.55 7.43 -4.72
CA LEU A 98 14.54 8.30 -3.54
C LEU A 98 15.95 8.73 -3.16
N ASN A 99 16.92 7.80 -3.19
CA ASN A 99 18.32 8.09 -2.93
C ASN A 99 18.94 8.99 -4.00
N GLU A 100 18.61 8.79 -5.27
CA GLU A 100 19.04 9.68 -6.37
C GLU A 100 18.50 11.09 -6.19
N ASN A 101 17.21 11.24 -5.90
CA ASN A 101 16.59 12.53 -5.64
C ASN A 101 17.20 13.22 -4.41
N LYS A 102 17.52 12.48 -3.35
CA LYS A 102 18.19 13.02 -2.17
C LYS A 102 19.57 13.58 -2.52
N LYS A 103 20.38 12.84 -3.30
CA LYS A 103 21.68 13.32 -3.78
C LYS A 103 21.56 14.57 -4.65
N LEU A 104 20.56 14.63 -5.53
CA LEU A 104 20.30 15.82 -6.34
C LEU A 104 19.93 17.02 -5.48
N LEU A 105 19.10 16.82 -4.45
CA LEU A 105 18.72 17.86 -3.51
C LEU A 105 19.93 18.37 -2.73
N ASP A 106 20.75 17.48 -2.17
CA ASP A 106 21.97 17.84 -1.43
C ASP A 106 22.94 18.65 -2.32
N ASN A 107 23.12 18.25 -3.58
CA ASN A 107 23.94 18.99 -4.54
C ASN A 107 23.39 20.39 -4.83
N ASN A 108 22.07 20.54 -4.90
CA ASN A 108 21.44 21.85 -5.13
C ASN A 108 21.55 22.75 -3.90
N ILE A 109 21.39 22.19 -2.70
CA ILE A 109 21.60 22.91 -1.44
C ILE A 109 23.03 23.43 -1.37
N ASN A 110 24.03 22.58 -1.63
CA ASN A 110 25.45 22.98 -1.64
C ASN A 110 25.74 24.10 -2.64
N LYS A 111 25.13 24.07 -3.83
CA LYS A 111 25.27 25.15 -4.82
C LYS A 111 24.69 26.47 -4.31
N ILE A 112 23.52 26.42 -3.67
CA ILE A 112 22.89 27.61 -3.09
C ILE A 112 23.75 28.15 -1.95
N GLU A 113 24.22 27.31 -1.04
CA GLU A 113 25.09 27.70 0.08
C GLU A 113 26.37 28.38 -0.43
N ASN A 114 27.04 27.79 -1.41
CA ASN A 114 28.23 28.39 -2.03
C ASN A 114 27.92 29.75 -2.68
N SER A 115 26.78 29.89 -3.38
CA SER A 115 26.39 31.17 -4.00
C SER A 115 26.10 32.25 -2.96
N VAL A 116 25.48 31.87 -1.84
CA VAL A 116 25.21 32.77 -0.72
C VAL A 116 26.52 33.20 -0.05
N GLU A 117 27.46 32.27 0.17
CA GLU A 117 28.76 32.58 0.75
C GLU A 117 29.57 33.54 -0.14
N LEU A 118 29.62 33.29 -1.45
CA LEU A 118 30.25 34.20 -2.41
C LEU A 118 29.60 35.59 -2.40
N SER A 119 28.26 35.67 -2.33
CA SER A 119 27.55 36.95 -2.25
C SER A 119 27.86 37.72 -0.95
N LYS A 120 27.98 37.01 0.18
CA LYS A 120 28.35 37.61 1.47
C LYS A 120 29.77 38.17 1.44
N LEU A 121 30.72 37.46 0.83
CA LEU A 121 32.10 37.92 0.65
C LEU A 121 32.17 39.14 -0.26
N ALA A 122 31.41 39.15 -1.35
CA ALA A 122 31.33 40.32 -2.25
C ALA A 122 30.78 41.56 -1.53
N TYR A 123 29.68 41.41 -0.78
CA TYR A 123 29.13 42.51 0.04
C TYR A 123 30.12 43.03 1.08
N LYS A 124 30.83 42.12 1.76
CA LYS A 124 31.83 42.49 2.79
C LYS A 124 33.00 43.29 2.20
N ASN A 125 33.43 42.96 0.98
CA ASN A 125 34.50 43.69 0.30
C ASN A 125 34.05 45.09 -0.16
N ILE A 126 32.81 45.23 -0.63
CA ILE A 126 32.23 46.54 -1.00
C ILE A 126 32.13 47.47 0.21
N THR A 127 31.76 46.95 1.39
CA THR A 127 31.71 47.76 2.62
C THR A 127 33.09 48.12 3.19
N LYS A 128 34.16 47.46 2.76
CA LYS A 128 35.53 47.71 3.26
C LYS A 128 36.30 48.75 2.43
N ASP A 129 35.91 48.98 1.18
CA ASP A 129 36.53 49.98 0.28
C ASP A 129 35.95 51.39 0.41
N ASN A 130 34.86 51.58 1.17
CA ASN A 130 34.19 52.88 1.35
C ASN A 130 34.42 53.54 2.72
N THR A 131 35.49 53.19 3.44
CA THR A 131 35.97 54.02 4.56
C THR A 131 37.09 54.95 4.10
N MET A 132 36.74 55.90 3.24
CA MET A 132 37.40 57.20 3.24
C MET A 132 36.34 58.26 3.47
N GLU A 133 36.66 59.08 4.47
CA GLU A 133 36.03 60.34 4.89
C GLU A 133 35.30 61.05 3.76
N ASP A 134 34.01 61.36 3.94
CA ASP A 134 33.60 62.76 3.89
C ASP A 134 32.25 62.95 4.60
N ASP A 135 32.22 63.97 5.44
CA ASP A 135 31.04 64.44 6.10
C ASP A 135 30.08 65.05 5.05
N ASN A 136 28.78 64.96 5.34
CA ASN A 136 27.75 65.83 4.79
C ASN A 136 27.20 65.49 3.39
N TYR A 137 26.32 64.49 3.32
CA TYR A 137 25.15 64.57 2.43
C TYR A 137 23.92 63.96 3.11
N LYS A 138 23.09 64.83 3.70
CA LYS A 138 21.66 64.58 3.82
C LYS A 138 21.09 64.51 2.41
N GLN A 139 20.90 63.29 1.91
CA GLN A 139 20.07 63.06 0.74
C GLN A 139 19.03 62.00 1.11
N GLU A 140 17.76 62.41 1.09
CA GLU A 140 16.62 61.51 1.12
C GLU A 140 16.83 60.42 0.07
N ILE A 141 17.17 59.21 0.52
CA ILE A 141 17.08 58.03 -0.32
C ILE A 141 15.62 57.65 -0.34
N LYS A 142 14.93 58.08 -1.39
CA LYS A 142 13.68 57.45 -1.83
C LYS A 142 13.91 55.95 -1.87
N GLU A 143 13.08 55.21 -1.14
CA GLU A 143 12.91 53.77 -1.28
C GLU A 143 12.43 53.46 -2.70
N ASP A 144 13.35 53.43 -3.65
CA ASP A 144 13.16 52.76 -4.92
C ASP A 144 14.40 51.90 -5.16
N ILE A 145 14.13 50.64 -5.53
CA ILE A 145 15.08 49.57 -5.89
C ILE A 145 15.54 48.81 -4.64
N ILE A 146 15.03 47.61 -4.34
CA ILE A 146 15.19 46.37 -5.13
C ILE A 146 13.88 45.56 -5.12
N LYS A 147 13.01 45.74 -6.12
CA LYS A 147 12.10 44.67 -6.59
C LYS A 147 12.85 43.90 -7.68
N ILE A 148 13.55 42.83 -7.30
CA ILE A 148 14.03 41.82 -8.25
C ILE A 148 12.93 40.76 -8.40
N ASN A 149 12.04 41.01 -9.35
CA ASN A 149 11.46 40.10 -10.36
C ASN A 149 10.92 38.69 -10.02
N ASP A 150 10.75 38.27 -8.77
CA ASP A 150 10.12 36.95 -8.46
C ASP A 150 8.63 37.01 -8.10
N THR A 151 8.06 38.21 -7.95
CA THR A 151 6.66 38.40 -7.54
C THR A 151 5.68 38.28 -8.72
N ASP A 152 6.06 38.73 -9.92
CA ASP A 152 5.19 38.65 -11.11
C ASP A 152 4.87 37.21 -11.50
N SER A 153 5.82 36.29 -11.38
CA SER A 153 5.65 34.87 -11.74
C SER A 153 4.69 34.12 -10.79
N LYS A 154 4.75 34.42 -9.48
CA LYS A 154 3.90 33.75 -8.47
C LYS A 154 2.46 34.25 -8.53
N ASP A 155 2.26 35.55 -8.73
CA ASP A 155 0.92 36.12 -8.86
C ASP A 155 0.25 35.72 -10.18
N GLU A 156 1.02 35.57 -11.26
CA GLU A 156 0.50 35.05 -12.52
C GLU A 156 0.06 33.58 -12.41
N LYS A 157 0.86 32.74 -11.74
CA LYS A 157 0.48 31.33 -11.45
C LYS A 157 -0.81 31.25 -10.64
N ARG A 158 -0.95 32.07 -9.60
CA ARG A 158 -2.16 32.14 -8.78
C ARG A 158 -3.39 32.54 -9.60
N LYS A 159 -3.26 33.56 -10.46
CA LYS A 159 -4.35 33.99 -11.38
C LYS A 159 -4.75 32.89 -12.36
N LYS A 160 -3.78 32.16 -12.93
CA LYS A 160 -4.02 31.03 -13.85
C LYS A 160 -4.78 29.89 -13.16
N VAL A 161 -4.36 29.50 -11.95
CA VAL A 161 -5.05 28.47 -11.14
C VAL A 161 -6.50 28.86 -10.86
N LEU A 162 -6.74 30.12 -10.43
CA LEU A 162 -8.09 30.60 -10.14
C LEU A 162 -8.99 30.66 -11.37
N ASN A 163 -8.48 31.14 -12.51
CA ASN A 163 -9.23 31.21 -13.77
C ASN A 163 -9.66 29.81 -14.23
N LEU A 164 -8.77 28.82 -14.18
CA LEU A 164 -9.12 27.44 -14.50
C LEU A 164 -10.13 26.85 -13.50
N LYS A 165 -10.04 27.20 -12.21
CA LYS A 165 -11.03 26.75 -11.25
C LYS A 165 -12.42 27.33 -11.53
N GLN A 166 -12.49 28.61 -11.91
CA GLN A 166 -13.74 29.28 -12.32
C GLN A 166 -14.35 28.66 -13.58
N LYS A 167 -13.51 28.16 -14.51
CA LYS A 167 -13.94 27.42 -15.70
C LYS A 167 -14.41 25.99 -15.41
N GLY A 168 -14.41 25.54 -14.15
CA GLY A 168 -14.93 24.24 -13.74
C GLY A 168 -13.91 23.09 -13.75
N TYR A 169 -12.63 23.37 -13.96
CA TYR A 169 -11.59 22.34 -13.95
C TYR A 169 -11.33 21.78 -12.54
N THR A 170 -11.02 20.48 -12.46
CA THR A 170 -10.64 19.81 -11.21
C THR A 170 -9.19 20.10 -10.85
N THR A 171 -8.82 19.98 -9.57
CA THR A 171 -7.45 20.24 -9.09
C THR A 171 -6.41 19.43 -9.86
N SER A 172 -6.67 18.16 -10.15
CA SER A 172 -5.79 17.28 -10.93
C SER A 172 -5.63 17.74 -12.38
N GLN A 173 -6.70 18.25 -13.00
CA GLN A 173 -6.64 18.80 -14.36
C GLN A 173 -5.83 20.10 -14.39
N ILE A 174 -6.01 20.98 -13.40
CA ILE A 174 -5.26 22.24 -13.28
C ILE A 174 -3.76 21.96 -13.08
N ALA A 175 -3.41 21.02 -12.20
CA ALA A 175 -2.04 20.58 -11.98
C ALA A 175 -1.38 20.09 -13.28
N LYS A 176 -2.11 19.30 -14.08
CA LYS A 176 -1.66 18.81 -15.38
C LYS A 176 -1.49 19.94 -16.42
N ILE A 177 -2.46 20.87 -16.51
CA ILE A 177 -2.45 21.97 -17.48
C ILE A 177 -1.33 22.96 -17.21
N LEU A 178 -1.07 23.26 -15.93
CA LEU A 178 -0.07 24.24 -15.51
C LEU A 178 1.30 23.63 -15.22
N ASN A 179 1.44 22.30 -15.35
CA ASN A 179 2.63 21.56 -14.95
C ASN A 179 3.06 21.89 -13.50
N MET A 180 2.09 21.88 -12.59
CA MET A 180 2.23 22.20 -11.16
C MET A 180 1.97 20.96 -10.30
N GLY A 181 2.49 20.95 -9.07
CA GLY A 181 2.17 19.90 -8.10
C GLY A 181 0.70 19.93 -7.68
N PHE A 182 0.10 18.76 -7.44
CA PHE A 182 -1.29 18.68 -6.96
C PHE A 182 -1.47 19.47 -5.65
N ASP A 183 -0.53 19.30 -4.71
CA ASP A 183 -0.53 19.99 -3.42
C ASP A 183 -0.35 21.50 -3.56
N GLU A 184 0.45 21.94 -4.54
CA GLU A 184 0.67 23.35 -4.85
C GLU A 184 -0.62 24.03 -5.33
N VAL A 185 -1.35 23.36 -6.23
CA VAL A 185 -2.67 23.84 -6.70
C VAL A 185 -3.68 23.84 -5.56
N GLN A 186 -3.71 22.80 -4.72
CA GLN A 186 -4.61 22.72 -3.58
C GLN A 186 -4.36 23.83 -2.55
N PHE A 187 -3.09 24.14 -2.29
CA PHE A 187 -2.66 25.23 -1.42
C PHE A 187 -3.09 26.60 -1.96
N ILE A 188 -2.91 26.85 -3.26
CA ILE A 188 -3.34 28.12 -3.88
C ILE A 188 -4.86 28.30 -3.80
N LEU A 189 -5.62 27.22 -3.97
CA LEU A 189 -7.08 27.25 -3.86
C LEU A 189 -7.57 27.39 -2.42
N SER A 190 -6.86 26.85 -1.43
CA SER A 190 -7.26 26.92 -0.02
C SER A 190 -7.08 28.33 0.56
N ILE A 191 -6.04 29.05 0.14
CA ILE A 191 -5.78 30.44 0.56
C ILE A 191 -6.88 31.41 0.05
N ASN A 192 -7.53 31.07 -1.06
CA ASN A 192 -8.52 31.90 -1.75
C ASN A 192 -9.99 31.59 -1.40
N LYS A 193 -10.26 30.79 -0.36
CA LYS A 193 -11.63 30.46 0.11
C LYS A 193 -12.24 31.52 1.05
N LYS A 194 -11.74 32.76 1.06
CA LYS A 194 -12.39 33.89 1.75
C LYS A 194 -13.19 34.72 0.76
#